data_AF-A0A7V5BCV8-F1
#
_entry.id   AF-A0A7V5BCV8-F1
#
_cell.length_a   1.000
_cell.length_b   1.000
_cell.length_c   1.000
_cell.angle_alpha   90.00
_cell.angle_beta   90.00
_cell.angle_gamma   90.00
#
_symmetry.space_group_name_H-M   'P 1'
#
loop_
_entity.id
_entity.type
_entity.pdbx_description
1 polymer ?
#
loop_
_entity_poly.entity_id
_entity_poly.type
_entity_poly.pdbx_seq_one_letter_code
_entity_poly.pdbx_strand_id
1 'polypeptide(L)'
;GLNVGMGKDHTIYALVDGAVEFKKRRMGRTFVNIIPFDQVEEKLDAKPKAKKKATPKIVEEKPVAESKVVEEAPAVVETPAADEPLFKMPEDETMAFDAPAPTMETPKGIKFDDLKVIEGIGPKIAEHLINGGIDTWQKLADAPVERLQEILTEAGPRYQMHNPTTWPQQAQLCVDGKWDELNALQDRLDGGVDKG
;
A
#
# COMPACT_ATOMS: atom_id res chain seq x y z
N GLY A 1 1.68 -17.98 9.32
CA GLY A 1 0.65 -17.83 8.28
C GLY A 1 -0.61 -18.47 8.79
N LEU A 2 -1.53 -18.80 7.89
CA LEU A 2 -2.80 -19.43 8.25
C LEU A 2 -2.56 -20.80 8.88
N ASN A 3 -3.22 -21.11 10.01
CA ASN A 3 -3.12 -22.38 10.74
C ASN A 3 -1.70 -22.75 11.24
N VAL A 4 -0.89 -21.72 11.52
CA VAL A 4 0.51 -21.88 11.93
C VAL A 4 0.77 -21.15 13.25
N GLY A 5 1.35 -21.86 14.22
CA GLY A 5 1.82 -21.33 15.49
C GLY A 5 3.33 -21.06 15.50
N MET A 6 3.78 -20.25 16.47
CA MET A 6 5.20 -19.96 16.70
C MET A 6 5.58 -20.34 18.13
N GLY A 7 6.61 -21.15 18.27
CA GLY A 7 7.19 -21.56 19.55
C GLY A 7 7.97 -20.43 20.20
N LYS A 8 8.27 -20.58 21.49
CA LYS A 8 9.06 -19.61 22.26
C LYS A 8 10.46 -19.37 21.69
N ASP A 9 10.95 -20.34 20.92
CA ASP A 9 12.22 -20.42 20.23
C ASP A 9 12.13 -20.03 18.74
N HIS A 10 11.06 -19.36 18.30
CA HIS A 10 10.78 -19.01 16.90
C HIS A 10 10.55 -20.21 15.98
N THR A 11 10.39 -21.41 16.52
CA THR A 11 10.05 -22.60 15.74
C THR A 11 8.62 -22.50 15.23
N ILE A 12 8.43 -22.70 13.93
CA ILE A 12 7.11 -22.69 13.30
C ILE A 12 6.50 -24.08 13.41
N TYR A 13 5.27 -24.19 13.93
CA TYR A 13 4.55 -25.46 14.05
C TYR A 13 3.12 -25.37 13.51
N ALA A 14 2.55 -26.52 13.17
CA ALA A 14 1.18 -26.65 12.67
C ALA A 14 0.17 -26.61 13.81
N LEU A 15 -0.92 -25.85 13.65
CA LEU A 15 -2.06 -25.89 14.57
C LEU A 15 -3.10 -26.96 14.19
N VAL A 16 -3.10 -27.37 12.92
CA VAL A 16 -4.02 -28.34 12.35
C VAL A 16 -3.26 -29.27 11.39
N ASP A 17 -3.78 -30.47 11.19
CA ASP A 17 -3.24 -31.41 10.20
C ASP A 17 -3.62 -30.98 8.79
N GLY A 18 -2.64 -30.92 7.88
CA GLY A 18 -2.87 -30.45 6.52
C GLY A 18 -1.62 -30.37 5.66
N ALA A 19 -1.78 -29.87 4.44
CA ALA A 19 -0.68 -29.64 3.50
C ALA A 19 -0.05 -28.27 3.75
N VAL A 20 1.29 -28.19 3.67
CA VAL A 20 2.03 -26.94 3.83
C VAL A 20 2.03 -26.17 2.50
N GLU A 21 1.44 -24.98 2.50
CA GLU A 21 1.48 -24.03 1.39
C GLU A 21 2.48 -22.90 1.68
N PHE A 22 3.41 -22.69 0.76
CA PHE A 22 4.33 -21.55 0.80
C PHE A 22 3.80 -20.44 -0.11
N LYS A 23 3.32 -19.34 0.50
CA LYS A 23 2.88 -18.17 -0.24
C LYS A 23 3.89 -17.04 -0.09
N LYS A 24 4.46 -16.59 -1.21
CA LYS A 24 5.30 -15.39 -1.23
C LYS A 24 4.39 -14.17 -1.15
N ARG A 25 4.60 -13.31 -0.15
CA ARG A 25 3.88 -12.03 -0.01
C ARG A 25 4.86 -10.86 -0.22
N ARG A 26 4.36 -9.66 0.01
CA ARG A 26 5.08 -8.39 -0.14
C ARG A 26 6.46 -8.41 0.53
N MET A 27 7.39 -7.62 -0.02
CA MET A 27 8.80 -7.52 0.41
C MET A 27 9.61 -8.83 0.29
N GLY A 28 9.15 -9.79 -0.52
CA GLY A 28 9.83 -11.07 -0.72
C GLY A 28 9.79 -11.99 0.50
N ARG A 29 8.94 -11.68 1.49
CA ARG A 29 8.74 -12.53 2.67
C ARG A 29 7.90 -13.75 2.30
N THR A 30 8.41 -14.92 2.64
CA THR A 30 7.71 -16.20 2.46
C THR A 30 6.90 -16.50 3.70
N PHE A 31 5.60 -16.69 3.53
CA PHE A 31 4.70 -17.13 4.59
C PHE A 31 4.40 -18.62 4.44
N VAL A 32 4.40 -19.31 5.57
CA VAL A 32 3.98 -20.71 5.69
C VAL A 32 2.52 -20.72 6.13
N ASN A 33 1.67 -21.38 5.35
CA ASN A 33 0.27 -21.66 5.64
C ASN A 33 0.05 -23.17 5.68
N ILE A 34 -0.97 -23.63 6.41
CA ILE A 34 -1.38 -25.03 6.40
C ILE A 34 -2.83 -25.12 5.93
N ILE A 35 -3.04 -25.82 4.81
CA ILE A 35 -4.36 -26.09 4.23
C ILE A 35 -4.85 -27.41 4.82
N PRO A 36 -5.91 -27.42 5.65
CA PRO A 36 -6.45 -28.65 6.21
C PRO A 36 -6.89 -29.62 5.10
N PHE A 37 -6.74 -30.93 5.32
CA PHE A 37 -6.99 -31.94 4.27
C PHE A 37 -8.43 -31.97 3.73
N ASP A 38 -9.39 -31.44 4.48
CA ASP A 38 -10.79 -31.28 4.04
C ASP A 38 -10.97 -30.13 3.02
N GLN A 39 -10.01 -29.20 2.95
CA GLN A 39 -9.98 -28.03 2.06
C GLN A 39 -8.98 -28.18 0.90
N VAL A 40 -8.31 -29.33 0.78
CA VAL A 40 -7.38 -29.60 -0.33
C VAL A 40 -8.20 -30.00 -1.56
N GLU A 41 -8.70 -29.02 -2.30
CA GLU A 41 -9.07 -29.23 -3.70
C GLU A 41 -7.80 -29.56 -4.52
N GLU A 42 -7.89 -30.64 -5.28
CA GLU A 42 -6.83 -31.33 -6.02
C GLU A 42 -6.17 -30.43 -7.09
N LYS A 43 -5.14 -29.67 -6.71
CA LYS A 43 -4.21 -29.04 -7.67
C LYS A 43 -2.87 -29.76 -7.65
N LEU A 44 -2.81 -30.85 -8.42
CA LEU A 44 -1.59 -31.47 -8.88
C LEU A 44 -0.95 -30.63 -10.00
N ASP A 45 0.39 -30.68 -10.05
CA ASP A 45 1.30 -30.28 -11.15
C ASP A 45 1.81 -28.83 -11.24
N ALA A 46 3.00 -28.59 -10.67
CA ALA A 46 4.23 -28.48 -11.48
C ALA A 46 5.49 -28.32 -10.61
N LYS A 47 6.42 -29.25 -10.79
CA LYS A 47 7.73 -29.39 -10.12
C LYS A 47 8.79 -28.49 -10.78
N PRO A 48 9.47 -27.55 -10.08
CA PRO A 48 10.59 -26.84 -10.68
C PRO A 48 11.89 -27.65 -10.53
N LYS A 49 12.44 -28.15 -11.65
CA LYS A 49 13.80 -28.68 -11.70
C LYS A 49 14.81 -27.53 -11.79
N ALA A 50 15.81 -27.57 -10.93
CA ALA A 50 16.88 -26.59 -10.82
C ALA A 50 18.12 -26.92 -11.67
N LYS A 51 18.92 -25.86 -11.90
CA LYS A 51 20.35 -25.77 -12.30
C LYS A 51 20.61 -25.79 -13.84
N LYS A 52 21.47 -24.97 -14.46
CA LYS A 52 22.75 -24.37 -14.04
C LYS A 52 23.06 -23.04 -14.77
N LYS A 53 23.85 -22.25 -14.06
CA LYS A 53 24.67 -21.05 -14.35
C LYS A 53 25.60 -21.17 -15.57
N ALA A 54 25.64 -20.13 -16.42
CA ALA A 54 26.82 -19.68 -17.18
C ALA A 54 26.60 -18.27 -17.80
N THR A 55 27.26 -17.25 -17.24
CA THR A 55 27.75 -16.00 -17.90
C THR A 55 29.17 -16.26 -18.44
N PRO A 56 29.84 -15.42 -19.28
CA PRO A 56 29.64 -13.99 -19.65
C PRO A 56 29.72 -13.72 -21.19
N LYS A 57 29.59 -12.53 -21.79
CA LYS A 57 30.55 -11.37 -21.88
C LYS A 57 30.00 -10.40 -22.99
N ILE A 58 29.58 -9.17 -22.66
CA ILE A 58 30.16 -7.84 -23.02
C ILE A 58 30.68 -7.66 -24.46
N VAL A 59 30.07 -6.73 -25.23
CA VAL A 59 30.63 -5.63 -26.11
C VAL A 59 29.46 -4.63 -26.35
N GLU A 60 29.48 -3.37 -25.86
CA GLU A 60 29.76 -2.10 -26.62
C GLU A 60 29.17 -2.05 -28.05
N GLU A 61 28.40 -1.06 -28.51
CA GLU A 61 28.70 0.38 -28.61
C GLU A 61 27.42 1.18 -28.99
N LYS A 62 27.31 2.43 -28.51
CA LYS A 62 26.43 3.52 -29.02
C LYS A 62 27.04 4.07 -30.33
N PRO A 63 26.30 4.67 -31.30
CA PRO A 63 25.86 6.09 -31.18
C PRO A 63 24.55 6.45 -31.96
N VAL A 64 23.72 7.37 -31.43
CA VAL A 64 23.52 8.80 -31.78
C VAL A 64 22.65 9.09 -33.02
N ALA A 65 21.68 9.98 -32.80
CA ALA A 65 21.09 11.03 -33.69
C ALA A 65 19.54 10.94 -33.69
N GLU A 66 18.83 11.83 -32.97
CA GLU A 66 18.32 13.15 -33.45
C GLU A 66 17.31 13.02 -34.60
N SER A 67 16.21 13.75 -34.71
CA SER A 67 15.49 14.76 -33.92
C SER A 67 14.26 15.09 -34.80
N LYS A 68 13.11 15.44 -34.21
CA LYS A 68 12.19 16.44 -34.78
C LYS A 68 11.09 16.80 -33.79
N VAL A 69 11.28 18.00 -33.26
CA VAL A 69 10.31 18.91 -32.67
C VAL A 69 9.25 19.26 -33.71
N VAL A 70 7.98 19.26 -33.33
CA VAL A 70 7.01 20.25 -33.81
C VAL A 70 6.23 20.74 -32.59
N GLU A 71 6.66 21.92 -32.17
CA GLU A 71 5.90 22.96 -31.49
C GLU A 71 4.81 23.49 -32.44
N GLU A 72 3.56 23.53 -32.00
CA GLU A 72 2.64 24.63 -32.31
C GLU A 72 1.58 24.73 -31.20
N ALA A 73 1.74 25.77 -30.37
CA ALA A 73 0.71 26.33 -29.50
C ALA A 73 -0.09 27.40 -30.29
N PRO A 74 -0.90 28.27 -29.67
CA PRO A 74 -2.22 28.05 -29.09
C PRO A 74 -3.26 29.05 -29.67
N ALA A 75 -4.57 28.78 -29.50
CA ALA A 75 -5.63 29.78 -29.59
C ALA A 75 -6.80 29.31 -28.71
N VAL A 76 -6.91 29.78 -27.47
CA VAL A 76 -7.63 31.00 -27.05
C VAL A 76 -9.10 30.95 -27.43
N VAL A 77 -9.95 30.61 -26.45
CA VAL A 77 -11.21 31.34 -26.25
C VAL A 77 -11.22 31.81 -24.80
N GLU A 78 -11.12 33.12 -24.67
CA GLU A 78 -11.06 33.93 -23.47
C GLU A 78 -12.46 34.14 -22.89
N THR A 79 -12.65 33.88 -21.59
CA THR A 79 -13.36 34.70 -20.55
C THR A 79 -14.85 35.04 -20.70
N PRO A 80 -15.62 35.37 -19.61
CA PRO A 80 -15.20 35.90 -18.29
C PRO A 80 -15.78 35.13 -17.07
N ALA A 81 -15.08 35.04 -15.95
CA ALA A 81 -15.04 35.97 -14.80
C ALA A 81 -16.35 36.09 -14.00
N ALA A 82 -16.22 35.82 -12.69
CA ALA A 82 -17.08 36.19 -11.56
C ALA A 82 -18.43 35.47 -11.39
N ASP A 83 -18.47 34.52 -10.44
CA ASP A 83 -19.42 34.54 -9.32
C ASP A 83 -18.95 33.53 -8.25
N GLU A 84 -18.26 33.99 -7.21
CA GLU A 84 -18.43 33.35 -5.91
C GLU A 84 -19.80 33.81 -5.39
N PRO A 85 -20.68 32.86 -5.04
CA PRO A 85 -21.02 32.79 -3.64
C PRO A 85 -21.19 31.35 -3.15
N LEU A 86 -20.61 31.10 -1.98
CA LEU A 86 -21.19 30.25 -0.94
C LEU A 86 -21.83 28.94 -1.41
N PHE A 87 -21.02 27.90 -1.59
CA PHE A 87 -21.54 26.57 -1.27
C PHE A 87 -21.77 26.52 0.24
N LYS A 88 -23.03 26.79 0.62
CA LYS A 88 -23.58 26.55 1.94
C LYS A 88 -23.11 25.18 2.42
N MET A 89 -22.36 25.18 3.53
CA MET A 89 -22.40 24.07 4.47
C MET A 89 -23.89 23.83 4.79
N PRO A 90 -24.46 22.64 4.60
CA PRO A 90 -25.60 22.26 5.40
C PRO A 90 -25.08 22.01 6.81
N GLU A 91 -24.98 23.09 7.60
CA GLU A 91 -25.12 23.02 9.05
C GLU A 91 -26.61 22.82 9.37
N ASP A 92 -27.14 21.62 9.10
CA ASP A 92 -28.27 21.08 9.85
C ASP A 92 -28.40 19.58 9.56
N GLU A 93 -27.67 18.77 10.33
CA GLU A 93 -28.28 17.61 10.95
C GLU A 93 -27.41 17.22 12.14
N THR A 94 -27.87 17.64 13.31
CA THR A 94 -27.47 17.09 14.59
C THR A 94 -27.96 15.64 14.68
N MET A 95 -27.28 14.73 13.98
CA MET A 95 -27.34 13.32 14.31
C MET A 95 -26.51 13.12 15.56
N ALA A 96 -27.18 13.22 16.71
CA ALA A 96 -26.77 12.56 17.93
C ALA A 96 -26.70 11.05 17.67
N PHE A 97 -25.59 10.61 17.08
CA PHE A 97 -25.23 9.21 17.03
C PHE A 97 -24.66 8.87 18.40
N ASP A 98 -25.55 8.46 19.31
CA ASP A 98 -25.22 7.66 20.48
C ASP A 98 -24.75 6.28 19.98
N ALA A 99 -23.64 6.25 19.26
CA ALA A 99 -22.84 5.05 19.17
C ALA A 99 -21.93 5.03 20.38
N PRO A 100 -21.82 3.88 21.07
CA PRO A 100 -20.68 3.69 21.95
C PRO A 100 -19.45 3.91 21.08
N ALA A 101 -18.60 4.88 21.43
CA ALA A 101 -17.30 5.05 20.80
C ALA A 101 -16.70 3.65 20.68
N PRO A 102 -16.54 3.09 19.46
CA PRO A 102 -16.01 1.76 19.33
C PRO A 102 -14.67 1.83 20.00
N THR A 103 -14.51 1.05 21.07
CA THR A 103 -13.21 0.82 21.69
C THR A 103 -12.30 0.46 20.54
N MET A 104 -11.39 1.38 20.19
CA MET A 104 -10.42 1.21 19.12
C MET A 104 -9.52 0.04 19.52
N GLU A 105 -9.98 -1.18 19.28
CA GLU A 105 -9.21 -2.38 19.51
C GLU A 105 -8.21 -2.48 18.36
N THR A 106 -7.14 -1.70 18.46
CA THR A 106 -5.96 -1.90 17.64
C THR A 106 -5.50 -3.35 17.85
N PRO A 107 -5.27 -4.15 16.79
CA PRO A 107 -4.81 -5.51 16.95
C PRO A 107 -3.50 -5.54 17.73
N LYS A 108 -3.38 -6.49 18.67
CA LYS A 108 -2.26 -6.59 19.62
C LYS A 108 -0.91 -6.54 18.89
N GLY A 109 -0.13 -5.49 19.16
CA GLY A 109 1.24 -5.33 18.66
C GLY A 109 1.44 -4.22 17.63
N ILE A 110 0.37 -3.57 17.15
CA ILE A 110 0.48 -2.35 16.34
C ILE A 110 0.69 -1.15 17.27
N LYS A 111 1.71 -0.33 16.98
CA LYS A 111 1.89 0.95 17.68
C LYS A 111 0.89 1.95 17.11
N PHE A 112 0.25 2.71 17.99
CA PHE A 112 -0.59 3.84 17.59
C PHE A 112 0.21 4.75 16.65
N ASP A 113 -0.42 5.19 15.56
CA ASP A 113 0.19 6.03 14.51
C ASP A 113 1.37 5.40 13.73
N ASP A 114 1.54 4.07 13.75
CA ASP A 114 2.56 3.44 12.90
C ASP A 114 2.14 3.48 11.42
N LEU A 115 2.68 4.42 10.66
CA LEU A 115 2.40 4.59 9.23
C LEU A 115 2.81 3.36 8.39
N LYS A 116 3.66 2.47 8.92
CA LYS A 116 4.11 1.25 8.22
C LYS A 116 3.01 0.18 8.09
N VAL A 117 1.89 0.38 8.78
CA VAL A 117 0.70 -0.46 8.68
C VAL A 117 0.01 -0.28 7.32
N ILE A 118 0.23 0.87 6.68
CA ILE A 118 -0.35 1.20 5.38
C ILE A 118 0.47 0.55 4.27
N GLU A 119 -0.23 -0.09 3.34
CA GLU A 119 0.34 -0.73 2.18
C GLU A 119 0.88 0.32 1.20
N GLY A 120 2.03 0.06 0.60
CA GLY A 120 2.86 1.10 -0.04
C GLY A 120 3.86 1.82 0.89
N ILE A 121 3.58 2.01 2.18
CA ILE A 121 4.47 2.76 3.10
C ILE A 121 5.51 1.86 3.76
N GLY A 122 6.77 1.97 3.33
CA GLY A 122 7.93 1.32 3.95
C GLY A 122 8.57 2.15 5.07
N PRO A 123 9.54 1.60 5.83
CA PRO A 123 10.20 2.31 6.93
C PRO A 123 10.82 3.65 6.54
N LYS A 124 11.36 3.75 5.32
CA LYS A 124 11.96 4.98 4.79
C LYS A 124 10.94 6.00 4.31
N ILE A 125 9.82 5.55 3.76
CA ILE A 125 8.73 6.44 3.36
C ILE A 125 8.07 7.02 4.61
N ALA A 126 7.82 6.19 5.63
CA ALA A 126 7.31 6.65 6.91
C ALA A 126 8.22 7.72 7.54
N GLU A 127 9.55 7.53 7.49
CA GLU A 127 10.53 8.52 7.93
C GLU A 127 10.39 9.86 7.17
N HIS A 128 10.28 9.82 5.84
CA HIS A 128 10.09 11.03 5.02
C HIS A 128 8.76 11.72 5.27
N LEU A 129 7.67 10.98 5.47
CA LEU A 129 6.36 11.52 5.80
C LEU A 129 6.38 12.20 7.18
N ILE A 130 6.98 11.57 8.18
CA ILE A 130 7.15 12.15 9.53
C ILE A 130 7.97 13.43 9.45
N ASN A 131 9.09 13.43 8.71
CA ASN A 131 9.90 14.63 8.48
C ASN A 131 9.13 15.73 7.72
N GLY A 132 8.17 15.33 6.87
CA GLY A 132 7.25 16.22 6.17
C GLY A 132 6.06 16.72 7.02
N GLY A 133 5.99 16.35 8.30
CA GLY A 133 4.95 16.75 9.25
C GLY A 133 3.76 15.80 9.35
N ILE A 134 3.79 14.66 8.65
CA ILE A 134 2.73 13.65 8.61
C ILE A 134 3.20 12.46 9.44
N ASP A 135 2.89 12.49 10.73
CA ASP A 135 3.36 11.54 11.74
C ASP A 135 2.25 10.69 12.38
N THR A 136 0.99 10.92 12.00
CA THR A 136 -0.19 10.22 12.53
C THR A 136 -1.08 9.70 11.41
N TRP A 137 -1.90 8.69 11.71
CA TRP A 137 -2.87 8.17 10.74
C TRP A 137 -3.88 9.25 10.35
N GLN A 138 -4.29 10.09 11.30
CA GLN A 138 -5.20 11.21 11.05
C GLN A 138 -4.60 12.20 10.04
N LYS A 139 -3.38 12.69 10.28
CA LYS A 139 -2.71 13.63 9.35
C LYS A 139 -2.50 13.03 7.97
N LEU A 140 -2.26 11.73 7.88
CA LEU A 140 -2.07 11.06 6.60
C LEU A 140 -3.40 10.87 5.85
N ALA A 141 -4.50 10.62 6.56
CA ALA A 141 -5.85 10.55 6.00
C ALA A 141 -6.31 11.91 5.48
N ASP A 142 -5.99 12.99 6.20
CA ASP A 142 -6.33 14.37 5.82
C ASP A 142 -5.39 14.96 4.75
N ALA A 143 -4.23 14.35 4.53
CA ALA A 143 -3.24 14.87 3.59
C ALA A 143 -3.69 14.66 2.13
N PRO A 144 -3.60 15.70 1.27
CA PRO A 144 -3.86 15.54 -0.14
C PRO A 144 -2.75 14.69 -0.79
N VAL A 145 -3.13 13.89 -1.79
CA VAL A 145 -2.20 13.01 -2.52
C VAL A 145 -1.04 13.80 -3.14
N GLU A 146 -1.30 15.04 -3.58
CA GLU A 146 -0.28 15.96 -4.11
C GLU A 146 0.81 16.25 -3.07
N ARG A 147 0.42 16.53 -1.82
CA ARG A 147 1.37 16.78 -0.73
C ARG A 147 2.22 15.55 -0.43
N LEU A 148 1.62 14.36 -0.49
CA LEU A 148 2.34 13.11 -0.31
C LEU A 148 3.37 12.91 -1.45
N GLN A 149 2.96 13.18 -2.69
CA GLN A 149 3.83 13.08 -3.85
C GLN A 149 5.00 14.09 -3.80
N GLU A 150 4.77 15.31 -3.32
CA GLU A 150 5.83 16.30 -3.09
C GLU A 150 6.88 15.77 -2.12
N ILE A 151 6.45 15.22 -0.97
CA ILE A 151 7.37 14.66 0.05
C ILE A 151 8.19 13.51 -0.55
N LEU A 152 7.58 12.64 -1.36
CA LEU A 152 8.28 11.55 -2.03
C LEU A 152 9.26 12.04 -3.10
N THR A 153 8.92 13.13 -3.79
CA THR A 153 9.77 13.75 -4.82
C THR A 153 11.00 14.38 -4.19
N GLU A 154 10.82 15.11 -3.08
CA GLU A 154 11.90 15.71 -2.28
C GLU A 154 12.81 14.65 -1.63
N ALA A 155 12.21 13.53 -1.20
CA ALA A 155 12.95 12.38 -0.68
C ALA A 155 13.86 11.71 -1.72
N GLY A 156 13.58 11.93 -3.01
CA GLY A 156 14.45 11.59 -4.15
C GLY A 156 13.86 10.58 -5.15
N PRO A 157 14.53 10.38 -6.30
CA PRO A 157 13.98 9.62 -7.45
C PRO A 157 13.59 8.17 -7.14
N ARG A 158 14.19 7.58 -6.09
CA ARG A 158 13.89 6.21 -5.66
C ARG A 158 12.46 6.05 -5.14
N TYR A 159 11.86 7.11 -4.61
CA TYR A 159 10.55 7.04 -3.98
C TYR A 159 9.41 7.48 -4.90
N GLN A 160 9.73 8.14 -6.02
CA GLN A 160 8.77 8.58 -7.04
C GLN A 160 8.03 7.43 -7.73
N MET A 161 8.58 6.20 -7.68
CA MET A 161 7.92 5.00 -8.21
C MET A 161 6.78 4.50 -7.32
N HIS A 162 6.67 4.99 -6.09
CA HIS A 162 5.55 4.69 -5.22
C HIS A 162 4.37 5.59 -5.55
N ASN A 163 3.16 5.02 -5.42
CA ASN A 163 1.94 5.75 -5.67
C ASN A 163 1.21 6.00 -4.33
N PRO A 164 1.05 7.26 -3.91
CA PRO A 164 0.39 7.60 -2.66
C PRO A 164 -1.15 7.62 -2.73
N THR A 165 -1.77 7.38 -3.89
CA THR A 165 -3.23 7.56 -4.10
C THR A 165 -4.09 6.79 -3.09
N THR A 166 -3.67 5.60 -2.67
CA THR A 166 -4.45 4.78 -1.72
C THR A 166 -4.07 4.99 -0.26
N TRP A 167 -3.02 5.75 0.04
CA TRP A 167 -2.52 5.91 1.41
C TRP A 167 -3.48 6.68 2.32
N PRO A 168 -4.10 7.80 1.88
CA PRO A 168 -5.07 8.51 2.71
C PRO A 168 -6.28 7.63 3.06
N GLN A 169 -6.80 6.87 2.09
CA GLN A 169 -7.93 5.97 2.32
C GLN A 169 -7.58 4.86 3.32
N GLN A 170 -6.42 4.25 3.19
CA GLN A 170 -5.95 3.24 4.15
C GLN A 170 -5.73 3.83 5.55
N ALA A 171 -5.20 5.05 5.63
CA ALA A 171 -5.01 5.75 6.89
C ALA A 171 -6.35 6.04 7.58
N GLN A 172 -7.38 6.43 6.82
CA GLN A 172 -8.73 6.62 7.35
C GLN A 172 -9.30 5.34 7.95
N LEU A 173 -9.09 4.18 7.31
CA LEU A 173 -9.52 2.90 7.88
C LEU A 173 -8.79 2.57 9.19
N CYS A 174 -7.53 3.01 9.35
CA CYS A 174 -6.79 2.87 10.61
C CYS A 174 -7.39 3.76 11.71
N VAL A 175 -7.74 5.01 11.38
CA VAL A 175 -8.40 5.97 12.29
C VAL A 175 -9.76 5.43 12.74
N ASP A 176 -10.54 4.92 11.80
CA ASP A 176 -11.88 4.35 12.04
C ASP A 176 -11.82 3.02 12.81
N GLY A 177 -10.62 2.43 12.98
CA GLY A 177 -10.46 1.10 13.56
C GLY A 177 -11.01 -0.05 12.71
N LYS A 178 -11.26 0.19 11.42
CA LYS A 178 -11.83 -0.77 10.46
C LYS A 178 -10.74 -1.69 9.90
N TRP A 179 -10.14 -2.47 10.80
CA TRP A 179 -9.02 -3.35 10.47
C TRP A 179 -9.37 -4.44 9.45
N ASP A 180 -10.59 -4.96 9.48
CA ASP A 180 -11.05 -5.98 8.53
C ASP A 180 -11.17 -5.42 7.10
N GLU A 181 -11.72 -4.20 6.96
CA GLU A 181 -11.79 -3.52 5.68
C GLU A 181 -10.41 -3.13 5.16
N LEU A 182 -9.51 -2.69 6.05
CA LEU A 182 -8.12 -2.41 5.70
C LEU A 182 -7.44 -3.67 5.15
N ASN A 183 -7.57 -4.81 5.84
CA ASN A 183 -6.99 -6.07 5.38
C ASN A 183 -7.56 -6.50 4.03
N ALA A 184 -8.88 -6.40 3.84
CA ALA A 184 -9.53 -6.73 2.57
C ALA A 184 -9.07 -5.82 1.42
N LEU A 185 -8.91 -4.52 1.70
CA LEU A 185 -8.36 -3.57 0.74
C LEU A 185 -6.92 -3.92 0.38
N GLN A 186 -6.07 -4.15 1.39
CA GLN A 186 -4.66 -4.49 1.20
C GLN A 186 -4.44 -5.83 0.48
N ASP A 187 -5.34 -6.81 0.64
CA ASP A 187 -5.26 -8.07 -0.10
C ASP A 187 -5.56 -7.90 -1.60
N ARG A 188 -6.29 -6.85 -2.00
CA ARG A 188 -6.52 -6.48 -3.41
C ARG A 188 -5.38 -5.65 -4.00
N LEU A 189 -4.77 -4.78 -3.20
CA LEU A 189 -3.69 -3.89 -3.64
C LEU A 189 -2.38 -4.66 -3.88
N ASP A 190 -1.58 -4.20 -4.84
CA ASP A 190 -0.18 -4.62 -5.00
C ASP A 190 0.75 -3.42 -4.88
N GLY A 191 1.42 -3.28 -3.74
CA GLY A 191 2.43 -2.24 -3.56
C GLY A 191 1.87 -0.83 -3.35
N GLY A 192 0.58 -0.69 -3.05
CA GLY A 192 -0.16 0.55 -2.80
C GLY A 192 -1.04 0.94 -3.99
N VAL A 193 -1.11 0.11 -5.02
CA VAL A 193 -1.78 0.40 -6.29
C VAL A 193 -2.88 -0.62 -6.54
N ASP A 194 -4.06 -0.14 -6.91
CA ASP A 194 -5.16 -1.02 -7.32
C ASP A 194 -4.81 -1.67 -8.65
N LYS A 195 -4.86 -3.00 -8.69
CA LYS A 195 -4.74 -3.77 -9.91
C LYS A 195 -6.16 -3.99 -10.44
N GLY A 196 -6.66 -3.00 -11.18
CA GLY A 196 -7.88 -3.15 -11.96
C GLY A 196 -7.89 -4.40 -12.83
#